data_AF-V9G9P9-F1
#
_entry.id   AF-V9G9P9-F1
#
_cell.length_a   1.000
_cell.length_b   1.000
_cell.length_c   1.000
_cell.angle_alpha   90.00
_cell.angle_beta   90.00
_cell.angle_gamma   90.00
#
_symmetry.space_group_name_H-M   'P 1'
#
loop_
_entity.id
_entity.type
_entity.pdbx_description
1 polymer ?
#
loop_
_entity_poly.entity_id
_entity_poly.type
_entity_poly.pdbx_seq_one_letter_code
_entity_poly.pdbx_strand_id
1 'polypeptide(L)'
;MTAIWVIWAAVLVDLLIGDPRWLPHPVIGMGKAIRAIEKRITARVRTPLGLKRAGILLPLIVAGGSFALVWLLLIWCAMIHPWLAIAVEIVLIATTIAIKGLRDAGLEVYRYLRDGSKEQARRSLSMIVGRDTEHLDEPEIVRGTVETVAENIVDAVVSPLFYALIGGAPLAMAYRAVNTLDSMVGYKNEKYEHLGWASARLDDAANWIPARLTAGLLVLSAALFSLRWREAIQMVRRDARKHPSPNSGFPESAVAGALGIRLGGENSYQASPLSVLIWGSPFVGLRQEIFVKRQACCYPRRSCLHFLERLYSCWWLPWEVQDEAHP
;
A
#
# COMPACT_ATOMS: atom_id res chain seq x y z
N MET A 1 9.27 -2.32 -25.25
CA MET A 1 8.24 -2.86 -24.34
C MET A 1 8.93 -3.80 -23.39
N THR A 2 8.79 -3.60 -22.08
CA THR A 2 9.36 -4.50 -21.06
C THR A 2 8.73 -5.87 -21.22
N ALA A 3 9.56 -6.91 -21.33
CA ALA A 3 9.05 -8.26 -21.48
C ALA A 3 8.42 -8.71 -20.16
N ILE A 4 7.27 -9.40 -20.22
CA ILE A 4 6.51 -9.78 -19.02
C ILE A 4 7.33 -10.56 -17.98
N TRP A 5 8.31 -11.35 -18.44
CA TRP A 5 9.20 -12.11 -17.57
C TRP A 5 10.11 -11.23 -16.70
N VAL A 6 10.44 -10.00 -17.13
CA VAL A 6 11.22 -9.02 -16.33
C VAL A 6 10.43 -8.62 -15.08
N ILE A 7 9.11 -8.46 -15.24
CA ILE A 7 8.21 -8.10 -14.14
C ILE A 7 8.09 -9.27 -13.16
N TRP A 8 7.94 -10.50 -13.67
CA TRP A 8 7.96 -11.70 -12.84
C TRP A 8 9.28 -11.85 -12.07
N ALA A 9 10.41 -11.59 -12.73
CA ALA A 9 11.71 -11.61 -12.07
C ALA A 9 11.81 -10.54 -10.98
N ALA A 10 11.32 -9.32 -11.20
CA ALA A 10 11.31 -8.26 -10.21
C ALA A 10 10.42 -8.60 -8.99
N VAL A 11 9.25 -9.19 -9.21
CA VAL A 11 8.38 -9.71 -8.15
C VAL A 11 9.10 -10.80 -7.34
N LEU A 12 9.80 -11.73 -8.01
CA LEU A 12 10.56 -12.77 -7.34
C LEU A 12 11.69 -12.16 -6.48
N VAL A 13 12.38 -11.14 -6.99
CA VAL A 13 13.42 -10.42 -6.23
C VAL A 13 12.83 -9.77 -4.97
N ASP A 14 11.69 -9.09 -5.04
CA ASP A 14 11.02 -8.51 -3.86
C ASP A 14 10.56 -9.60 -2.87
N LEU A 15 10.02 -10.72 -3.35
CA LEU A 15 9.61 -11.82 -2.47
C LEU A 15 10.79 -12.48 -1.73
N LEU A 16 11.96 -12.58 -2.37
CA LEU A 16 13.16 -13.17 -1.77
C LEU A 16 13.86 -12.18 -0.84
N ILE A 17 14.16 -10.98 -1.33
CA ILE A 17 14.99 -9.99 -0.64
C ILE A 17 14.13 -9.05 0.20
N GLY A 18 13.06 -8.51 -0.39
CA GLY A 18 12.27 -7.41 0.16
C GLY A 18 12.99 -6.08 0.01
N ASP A 19 12.79 -5.18 0.98
CA ASP A 19 13.49 -3.90 1.08
C ASP A 19 14.58 -3.97 2.17
N PRO A 20 15.83 -4.35 1.83
CA PRO A 20 16.89 -4.48 2.80
C PRO A 20 17.35 -3.10 3.29
N ARG A 21 17.31 -2.89 4.61
CA ARG A 21 17.71 -1.62 5.26
C ARG A 21 19.12 -1.13 4.92
N TRP A 22 20.01 -2.00 4.45
CA TRP A 22 21.39 -1.67 4.10
C TRP A 22 21.55 -1.12 2.68
N LEU A 23 20.55 -1.25 1.80
CA LEU A 23 20.57 -0.64 0.48
C LEU A 23 19.93 0.75 0.52
N PRO A 24 20.57 1.79 -0.05
CA PRO A 24 19.94 3.09 -0.18
C PRO A 24 18.77 3.01 -1.17
N HIS A 25 17.55 3.04 -0.65
CA HIS A 25 16.34 2.95 -1.44
C HIS A 25 16.14 4.22 -2.31
N PRO A 26 15.74 4.11 -3.60
CA PRO A 26 15.53 5.27 -4.49
C PRO A 26 14.61 6.35 -3.92
N VAL A 27 13.59 5.92 -3.16
CA VAL A 27 12.64 6.79 -2.43
C VAL A 27 13.35 7.75 -1.47
N ILE A 28 14.47 7.35 -0.85
CA ILE A 28 15.24 8.24 0.04
C ILE A 28 15.84 9.41 -0.76
N GLY A 29 16.35 9.12 -1.96
CA GLY A 29 16.86 10.12 -2.89
C GLY A 29 15.76 11.08 -3.34
N MET A 30 14.59 10.55 -3.73
CA MET A 30 13.42 11.34 -4.07
C MET A 30 12.99 12.25 -2.92
N GLY A 31 12.88 11.72 -1.70
CA GLY A 31 12.49 12.51 -0.53
C GLY A 31 13.50 13.60 -0.16
N LYS A 32 14.80 13.37 -0.38
CA LYS A 32 15.82 14.44 -0.24
C LYS A 32 15.63 15.52 -1.31
N ALA A 33 15.38 15.14 -2.56
CA ALA A 33 15.13 16.08 -3.65
C ALA A 33 13.86 16.91 -3.40
N ILE A 34 12.76 16.27 -2.99
CA ILE A 34 11.49 16.93 -2.64
C ILE A 34 11.73 17.96 -1.53
N ARG A 35 12.35 17.57 -0.41
CA ARG A 35 12.67 18.50 0.70
C ARG A 35 13.56 19.67 0.26
N ALA A 36 14.55 19.41 -0.58
CA ALA A 36 15.44 20.47 -1.08
C ALA A 36 14.69 21.48 -1.96
N ILE A 37 13.80 21.00 -2.84
CA ILE A 37 12.99 21.84 -3.71
C ILE A 37 11.94 22.60 -2.89
N GLU A 38 11.23 21.92 -1.98
CA GLU A 38 10.24 22.51 -1.06
C GLU A 38 10.86 23.65 -0.25
N LYS A 39 12.05 23.44 0.35
CA LYS A 39 12.76 24.47 1.12
C LYS A 39 13.13 25.69 0.25
N ARG A 40 13.51 25.46 -1.02
CA ARG A 40 13.83 26.56 -1.95
C ARG A 40 12.59 27.34 -2.37
N ILE A 41 11.46 26.67 -2.58
CA ILE A 41 10.19 27.29 -2.93
C ILE A 41 9.69 28.13 -1.76
N THR A 42 9.60 27.55 -0.56
CA THR A 42 9.07 28.21 0.65
C THR A 42 9.96 29.38 1.12
N ALA A 43 11.26 29.35 0.82
CA ALA A 43 12.16 30.48 1.09
C ALA A 43 11.93 31.69 0.17
N ARG A 44 11.44 31.48 -1.05
CA ARG A 44 11.33 32.53 -2.09
C ARG A 44 9.90 32.96 -2.42
N VAL A 45 8.93 32.10 -2.13
CA VAL A 45 7.54 32.29 -2.53
C VAL A 45 6.67 32.18 -1.28
N ARG A 46 5.97 33.28 -0.96
CA ARG A 46 5.03 33.33 0.18
C ARG A 46 3.59 33.62 -0.22
N THR A 47 3.34 33.95 -1.49
CA THR A 47 1.98 34.21 -1.95
C THR A 47 1.26 32.89 -2.29
N PRO A 48 -0.04 32.75 -1.95
CA PRO A 48 -0.82 31.55 -2.26
C PRO A 48 -0.79 31.15 -3.73
N LEU A 49 -0.92 32.12 -4.64
CA LEU A 49 -0.87 31.87 -6.09
C LEU A 49 0.52 31.42 -6.56
N GLY A 50 1.59 31.98 -5.98
CA GLY A 50 2.95 31.57 -6.27
C GLY A 50 3.22 30.14 -5.80
N LEU A 51 2.78 29.80 -4.58
CA LEU A 51 2.90 28.45 -4.02
C LEU A 51 2.13 27.43 -4.87
N LYS A 52 0.94 27.77 -5.34
CA LYS A 52 0.15 26.90 -6.24
C LYS A 52 0.85 26.63 -7.57
N ARG A 53 1.43 27.67 -8.20
CA ARG A 53 2.21 27.50 -9.45
C ARG A 53 3.46 26.65 -9.24
N ALA A 54 4.20 26.91 -8.16
CA ALA A 54 5.36 26.11 -7.79
C ALA A 54 4.98 24.65 -7.46
N GLY A 55 3.82 24.47 -6.81
CA GLY A 55 3.23 23.16 -6.51
C GLY A 55 2.86 22.35 -7.74
N ILE A 56 2.46 22.98 -8.84
CA ILE A 56 2.23 22.30 -10.13
C ILE A 56 3.53 21.85 -10.78
N LEU A 57 4.60 22.65 -10.68
CA LEU A 57 5.90 22.31 -11.25
C LEU A 57 6.63 21.22 -10.46
N LEU A 58 6.43 21.17 -9.13
CA LEU A 58 7.08 20.20 -8.25
C LEU A 58 6.92 18.73 -8.70
N PRO A 59 5.70 18.20 -8.93
CA PRO A 59 5.52 16.83 -9.39
C PRO A 59 6.08 16.61 -10.79
N LEU A 60 5.99 17.59 -11.70
CA LEU A 60 6.57 17.48 -13.03
C LEU A 60 8.09 17.31 -12.98
N ILE A 61 8.76 18.10 -12.14
CA ILE A 61 10.22 18.03 -11.98
C ILE A 61 10.64 16.71 -11.32
N VAL A 62 9.95 16.30 -10.26
CA VAL A 62 10.35 15.12 -9.47
C VAL A 62 9.97 13.83 -10.17
N ALA A 63 8.73 13.67 -10.65
CA ALA A 63 8.31 12.47 -11.37
C ALA A 63 8.92 12.41 -12.78
N GLY A 64 8.94 13.52 -13.52
CA GLY A 64 9.57 13.61 -14.83
C GLY A 64 11.09 13.45 -14.76
N GLY A 65 11.73 14.01 -13.74
CA GLY A 65 13.15 13.80 -13.47
C GLY A 65 13.49 12.35 -13.12
N SER A 66 12.64 11.69 -12.30
CA SER A 66 12.80 10.27 -11.97
C SER A 66 12.65 9.38 -13.21
N PHE A 67 11.64 9.66 -14.05
CA PHE A 67 11.46 9.00 -15.34
C PHE A 67 12.69 9.15 -16.23
N ALA A 68 13.12 10.40 -16.47
CA ALA A 68 14.22 10.71 -17.37
C ALA A 68 15.54 10.10 -16.89
N LEU A 69 15.82 10.17 -15.58
CA LEU A 69 17.01 9.60 -14.99
C LEU A 69 17.08 8.08 -15.20
N VAL A 70 16.00 7.36 -14.89
CA VAL A 70 15.94 5.91 -15.08
C VAL A 70 16.01 5.54 -16.56
N TRP A 71 15.29 6.27 -17.41
CA TRP A 71 15.30 6.01 -18.85
C TRP A 71 16.70 6.19 -19.45
N LEU A 72 17.38 7.29 -19.13
CA LEU A 72 18.76 7.52 -19.54
C LEU A 72 19.69 6.44 -18.98
N LEU A 73 19.56 6.09 -17.70
CA LEU A 73 20.37 5.03 -17.09
C LEU A 73 20.25 3.71 -17.86
N LEU A 74 19.04 3.31 -18.24
CA LEU A 74 18.82 2.07 -19.00
C LEU A 74 19.42 2.14 -20.42
N ILE A 75 19.32 3.29 -21.09
CA ILE A 75 19.99 3.49 -22.40
C ILE A 75 21.50 3.35 -22.24
N TRP A 76 22.10 4.01 -21.24
CA TRP A 76 23.52 3.92 -20.94
C TRP A 76 23.96 2.49 -20.63
N CYS A 77 23.19 1.75 -19.82
CA CYS A 77 23.46 0.35 -19.54
C CYS A 77 23.35 -0.52 -20.81
N ALA A 78 22.38 -0.25 -21.68
CA ALA A 78 22.19 -1.01 -22.92
C ALA A 78 23.32 -0.79 -23.92
N MET A 79 23.92 0.41 -23.93
CA MET A 79 25.12 0.71 -24.71
C MET A 79 26.34 -0.07 -24.24
N ILE A 80 26.43 -0.39 -22.94
CA ILE A 80 27.50 -1.24 -22.40
C ILE A 80 27.20 -2.71 -22.73
N HIS A 81 26.02 -3.20 -22.33
CA HIS A 81 25.58 -4.57 -22.59
C HIS A 81 24.06 -4.74 -22.41
N PRO A 82 23.32 -5.38 -23.34
CA PRO A 82 21.86 -5.53 -23.23
C PRO A 82 21.40 -6.23 -21.95
N TRP A 83 22.13 -7.26 -21.50
CA TRP A 83 21.78 -7.98 -20.27
C TRP A 83 21.99 -7.15 -19.00
N LEU A 84 22.91 -6.18 -19.03
CA LEU A 84 23.10 -5.25 -17.92
C LEU A 84 21.88 -4.33 -17.78
N ALA A 85 21.36 -3.80 -18.90
CA ALA A 85 20.14 -2.99 -18.89
C ALA A 85 18.96 -3.76 -18.31
N ILE A 86 18.79 -5.03 -18.71
CA ILE A 86 17.72 -5.88 -18.19
C ILE A 86 17.89 -6.13 -16.69
N ALA A 87 19.11 -6.46 -16.22
CA ALA A 87 19.37 -6.68 -14.80
C ALA A 87 19.07 -5.43 -13.96
N VAL A 88 19.49 -4.25 -14.44
CA VAL A 88 19.19 -2.96 -13.80
C VAL A 88 17.69 -2.67 -13.81
N GLU A 89 17.00 -2.94 -14.91
CA GLU A 89 15.54 -2.78 -15.01
C GLU A 89 14.79 -3.65 -13.99
N ILE A 90 15.17 -4.92 -13.84
CA ILE A 90 14.59 -5.84 -12.84
C ILE A 90 14.76 -5.27 -11.42
N VAL A 91 15.97 -4.85 -11.07
CA VAL A 91 16.27 -4.32 -9.74
C VAL A 91 15.49 -3.03 -9.48
N LEU A 92 15.42 -2.13 -10.46
CA LEU A 92 14.67 -0.88 -10.31
C LEU A 92 13.17 -1.13 -10.14
N ILE A 93 12.57 -2.05 -10.91
CA ILE A 93 11.16 -2.42 -10.72
C ILE A 93 10.96 -3.05 -9.34
N ALA A 94 11.85 -3.94 -8.90
CA ALA A 94 11.76 -4.56 -7.58
C ALA A 94 11.75 -3.50 -6.45
N THR A 95 12.56 -2.43 -6.57
CA THR A 95 12.56 -1.32 -5.59
C THR A 95 11.29 -0.46 -5.61
N THR A 96 10.42 -0.60 -6.63
CA THR A 96 9.15 0.14 -6.66
C THR A 96 8.01 -0.64 -5.99
N ILE A 97 8.21 -1.93 -5.73
CA ILE A 97 7.21 -2.85 -5.20
C ILE A 97 7.58 -3.19 -3.74
N ALA A 98 6.59 -3.44 -2.89
CA ALA A 98 6.82 -3.89 -1.51
C ALA A 98 5.81 -4.96 -1.07
N ILE A 99 5.72 -6.07 -1.80
CA ILE A 99 4.82 -7.20 -1.46
C ILE A 99 5.28 -7.82 -0.15
N LYS A 100 6.57 -8.18 -0.05
CA LYS A 100 7.12 -8.79 1.16
C LYS A 100 7.05 -7.83 2.35
N GLY A 101 7.43 -6.57 2.14
CA GLY A 101 7.41 -5.54 3.19
C GLY A 101 6.02 -5.28 3.75
N LEU A 102 5.01 -5.13 2.89
CA LEU A 102 3.63 -4.90 3.32
C LEU A 102 3.08 -6.10 4.12
N ARG A 103 3.39 -7.30 3.65
CA ARG A 103 3.05 -8.57 4.31
C ARG A 103 3.70 -8.67 5.69
N ASP A 104 5.00 -8.42 5.78
CA ASP A 104 5.75 -8.54 7.04
C ASP A 104 5.28 -7.52 8.07
N ALA A 105 4.94 -6.29 7.65
CA ALA A 105 4.41 -5.27 8.56
C ALA A 105 3.03 -5.65 9.11
N GLY A 106 2.12 -6.16 8.28
CA GLY A 106 0.82 -6.67 8.75
C GLY A 106 0.96 -7.87 9.70
N LEU A 107 1.89 -8.78 9.40
CA LEU A 107 2.20 -9.93 10.26
C LEU A 107 2.79 -9.52 11.61
N GLU A 108 3.59 -8.46 11.63
CA GLU A 108 4.21 -7.98 12.86
C GLU A 108 3.14 -7.51 13.86
N VAL A 109 2.20 -6.67 13.42
CA VAL A 109 1.05 -6.26 14.26
C VAL A 109 0.26 -7.46 14.75
N TYR A 110 0.01 -8.40 13.84
CA TYR A 110 -0.70 -9.64 14.16
C TYR A 110 0.00 -10.47 15.24
N ARG A 111 1.32 -10.66 15.14
CA ARG A 111 2.11 -11.41 16.12
C ARG A 111 2.03 -10.75 17.50
N TYR A 112 2.21 -9.43 17.57
CA TYR A 112 2.11 -8.71 18.85
C TYR A 112 0.72 -8.81 19.49
N LEU A 113 -0.36 -8.75 18.69
CA LEU A 113 -1.71 -8.95 19.20
C LEU A 113 -1.92 -10.37 19.71
N ARG A 114 -1.45 -11.38 18.96
CA ARG A 114 -1.55 -12.79 19.35
C ARG A 114 -0.81 -13.08 20.65
N ASP A 115 0.36 -12.45 20.82
CA ASP A 115 1.22 -12.62 22.00
C ASP A 115 0.78 -11.72 23.17
N GLY A 116 -0.38 -11.04 23.06
CA GLY A 116 -0.98 -10.21 24.12
C GLY A 116 -0.33 -8.84 24.34
N SER A 117 0.63 -8.46 23.50
CA SER A 117 1.44 -7.24 23.62
C SER A 117 0.81 -6.05 22.87
N LYS A 118 -0.26 -5.48 23.41
CA LYS A 118 -1.01 -4.38 22.78
C LYS A 118 -0.17 -3.15 22.49
N GLU A 119 0.73 -2.77 23.41
CA GLU A 119 1.60 -1.60 23.26
C GLU A 119 2.56 -1.78 22.08
N GLN A 120 3.08 -3.00 21.88
CA GLN A 120 3.94 -3.33 20.75
C GLN A 120 3.15 -3.36 19.44
N ALA A 121 1.91 -3.87 19.48
CA ALA A 121 1.00 -3.84 18.33
C ALA A 121 0.66 -2.40 17.89
N ARG A 122 0.42 -1.48 18.84
CA ARG A 122 0.21 -0.05 18.56
C ARG A 122 1.43 0.58 17.91
N ARG A 123 2.62 0.34 18.46
CA ARG A 123 3.88 0.82 17.90
C ARG A 123 4.14 0.29 16.50
N SER A 124 3.90 -1.00 16.25
CA SER A 124 4.05 -1.57 14.90
C SER A 124 3.03 -0.98 13.93
N LEU A 125 1.77 -0.82 14.36
CA LEU A 125 0.73 -0.18 13.55
C LEU A 125 1.09 1.28 13.22
N SER A 126 1.64 2.04 14.16
CA SER A 126 2.03 3.44 13.94
C SER A 126 3.11 3.62 12.87
N MET A 127 3.84 2.54 12.54
CA MET A 127 4.86 2.58 11.49
C MET A 127 4.26 2.46 10.09
N ILE A 128 3.03 1.96 9.98
CA ILE A 128 2.35 1.73 8.69
C ILE A 128 1.12 2.61 8.49
N VAL A 129 0.50 3.11 9.56
CA VAL A 129 -0.68 3.99 9.47
C VAL A 129 -0.29 5.45 9.70
N GLY A 130 -0.96 6.37 9.01
CA GLY A 130 -0.78 7.81 9.17
C GLY A 130 -1.58 8.46 10.32
N ARG A 131 -2.25 7.67 11.17
CA ARG A 131 -3.15 8.14 12.25
C ARG A 131 -2.59 7.87 13.64
N ASP A 132 -3.15 8.52 14.65
CA ASP A 132 -2.77 8.26 16.04
C ASP A 132 -3.16 6.83 16.45
N THR A 133 -2.27 6.16 17.16
CA THR A 133 -2.42 4.75 17.60
C THR A 133 -2.34 4.57 19.11
N GLU A 134 -1.98 5.61 19.88
CA GLU A 134 -1.58 5.47 21.28
C GLU A 134 -2.68 4.91 22.17
N HIS A 135 -3.94 5.24 21.85
CA HIS A 135 -5.13 4.87 22.62
C HIS A 135 -6.00 3.80 21.98
N LEU A 136 -5.57 3.20 20.85
CA LEU A 136 -6.41 2.24 20.11
C LEU A 136 -6.58 0.93 20.87
N ASP A 137 -7.81 0.46 21.01
CA ASP A 137 -8.06 -0.89 21.51
C ASP A 137 -7.80 -1.94 20.42
N GLU A 138 -7.65 -3.21 20.82
CA GLU A 138 -7.41 -4.33 19.89
C GLU A 138 -8.31 -4.34 18.64
N PRO A 139 -9.64 -4.12 18.74
CA PRO A 139 -10.52 -3.94 17.58
C PRO A 139 -10.05 -2.92 16.56
N GLU A 140 -9.57 -1.78 17.04
CA GLU A 140 -9.18 -0.64 16.23
C GLU A 140 -7.77 -0.81 15.67
N ILE A 141 -6.91 -1.53 16.40
CA ILE A 141 -5.60 -1.97 15.90
C ILE A 141 -5.80 -2.93 14.72
N VAL A 142 -6.67 -3.94 14.87
CA VAL A 142 -7.00 -4.87 13.78
C VAL A 142 -7.62 -4.12 12.60
N ARG A 143 -8.61 -3.26 12.86
CA ARG A 143 -9.26 -2.44 11.82
C ARG A 143 -8.22 -1.61 11.06
N GLY A 144 -7.37 -0.88 11.79
CA GLY A 144 -6.33 -0.04 11.19
C GLY A 144 -5.32 -0.83 10.37
N THR A 145 -4.95 -2.02 10.84
CA THR A 145 -4.07 -2.90 10.08
C THR A 145 -4.71 -3.34 8.77
N VAL A 146 -5.98 -3.76 8.80
CA VAL A 146 -6.69 -4.21 7.60
C VAL A 146 -6.92 -3.06 6.61
N GLU A 147 -7.33 -1.88 7.09
CA GLU A 147 -7.47 -0.66 6.29
C GLU A 147 -6.16 -0.30 5.61
N THR A 148 -5.08 -0.20 6.40
CA THR A 148 -3.76 0.17 5.92
C THR A 148 -3.24 -0.83 4.89
N VAL A 149 -3.39 -2.14 5.14
CA VAL A 149 -2.95 -3.16 4.18
C VAL A 149 -3.79 -3.10 2.91
N ALA A 150 -5.11 -2.98 3.01
CA ALA A 150 -5.98 -2.90 1.84
C ALA A 150 -5.65 -1.68 0.96
N GLU A 151 -5.46 -0.52 1.56
CA GLU A 151 -5.05 0.70 0.89
C GLU A 151 -3.69 0.54 0.21
N ASN A 152 -2.67 0.09 0.96
CA ASN A 152 -1.30 -0.01 0.46
C ASN A 152 -1.09 -1.10 -0.60
N ILE A 153 -2.00 -2.07 -0.78
CA ILE A 153 -1.91 -3.00 -1.92
C ILE A 153 -1.92 -2.22 -3.24
N VAL A 154 -2.67 -1.13 -3.32
CA VAL A 154 -2.69 -0.29 -4.53
C VAL A 154 -1.31 0.34 -4.73
N ASP A 155 -0.83 1.09 -3.74
CA ASP A 155 0.35 1.94 -3.91
C ASP A 155 1.68 1.19 -3.88
N ALA A 156 1.74 0.10 -3.12
CA ALA A 156 2.95 -0.68 -2.93
C ALA A 156 3.08 -1.86 -3.89
N VAL A 157 2.00 -2.26 -4.59
CA VAL A 157 2.02 -3.47 -5.43
C VAL A 157 1.40 -3.22 -6.80
N VAL A 158 0.10 -2.92 -6.85
CA VAL A 158 -0.64 -2.93 -8.13
C VAL A 158 -0.26 -1.75 -9.01
N SER A 159 -0.14 -0.54 -8.46
CA SER A 159 0.22 0.65 -9.24
C SER A 159 1.65 0.59 -9.80
N PRO A 160 2.70 0.25 -9.00
CA PRO A 160 4.04 0.05 -9.55
C PRO A 160 4.09 -0.99 -10.68
N LEU A 161 3.41 -2.13 -10.50
CA LEU A 161 3.34 -3.19 -11.51
C LEU A 161 2.58 -2.75 -12.77
N PHE A 162 1.47 -2.02 -12.60
CA PHE A 162 0.67 -1.48 -13.70
C PHE A 162 1.51 -0.53 -14.57
N TYR A 163 2.26 0.38 -13.94
CA TYR A 163 3.12 1.31 -14.65
C TYR A 163 4.38 0.64 -15.23
N ALA A 164 4.91 -0.39 -14.56
CA ALA A 164 5.98 -1.22 -15.12
C ALA A 164 5.54 -1.97 -16.38
N LEU A 165 4.30 -2.47 -16.44
CA LEU A 165 3.74 -3.13 -17.63
C LEU A 165 3.63 -2.17 -18.82
N ILE A 166 3.29 -0.90 -18.57
CA ILE A 166 3.10 0.10 -19.63
C ILE A 166 4.42 0.67 -20.13
N GLY A 167 5.31 1.04 -19.21
CA GLY A 167 6.50 1.84 -19.52
C GLY A 167 7.79 1.36 -18.87
N GLY A 168 7.82 0.15 -18.32
CA GLY A 168 8.99 -0.43 -17.67
C GLY A 168 9.41 0.28 -16.38
N ALA A 169 10.66 0.07 -15.97
CA ALA A 169 11.22 0.73 -14.79
C ALA A 169 11.08 2.27 -14.81
N PRO A 170 11.25 3.00 -15.94
CA PRO A 170 11.10 4.45 -15.95
C PRO A 170 9.73 4.93 -15.46
N LEU A 171 8.65 4.29 -15.94
CA LEU A 171 7.30 4.70 -15.58
C LEU A 171 6.90 4.22 -14.17
N ALA A 172 7.34 3.03 -13.76
CA ALA A 172 7.17 2.56 -12.39
C ALA A 172 7.87 3.49 -11.38
N MET A 173 9.08 3.95 -11.70
CA MET A 173 9.82 4.89 -10.86
C MET A 173 9.19 6.29 -10.84
N ALA A 174 8.67 6.75 -11.97
CA ALA A 174 7.91 8.00 -12.04
C ALA A 174 6.67 7.94 -11.14
N TYR A 175 5.91 6.85 -11.19
CA TYR A 175 4.80 6.61 -10.28
C TYR A 175 5.25 6.60 -8.81
N ARG A 176 6.34 5.90 -8.49
CA ARG A 176 6.85 5.86 -7.11
C ARG A 176 7.24 7.26 -6.61
N ALA A 177 7.73 8.12 -7.49
CA ALA A 177 8.01 9.52 -7.18
C ALA A 177 6.71 10.32 -6.93
N VAL A 178 5.64 10.08 -7.69
CA VAL A 178 4.30 10.67 -7.45
C VAL A 178 3.77 10.26 -6.07
N ASN A 179 3.81 8.98 -5.74
CA ASN A 179 3.35 8.48 -4.45
C ASN A 179 4.19 9.03 -3.27
N THR A 180 5.51 9.16 -3.47
CA THR A 180 6.41 9.78 -2.48
C THR A 180 6.09 11.27 -2.29
N LEU A 181 5.74 11.99 -3.35
CA LEU A 181 5.33 13.39 -3.26
C LEU A 181 4.04 13.54 -2.45
N ASP A 182 3.03 12.72 -2.72
CA ASP A 182 1.77 12.79 -1.96
C ASP A 182 2.01 12.52 -0.47
N SER A 183 2.78 11.48 -0.14
CA SER A 183 3.13 11.14 1.25
C SER A 183 3.94 12.22 1.98
N MET A 184 4.63 13.13 1.28
CA MET A 184 5.49 14.14 1.91
C MET A 184 4.87 15.54 1.91
N VAL A 185 4.16 15.91 0.86
CA VAL A 185 3.60 17.26 0.68
C VAL A 185 2.11 17.26 0.37
N GLY A 186 1.43 16.11 0.22
CA GLY A 186 0.02 16.02 -0.14
C GLY A 186 -0.97 16.36 0.99
N TYR A 187 -0.49 16.56 2.22
CA TYR A 187 -1.34 16.83 3.38
C TYR A 187 -2.14 18.14 3.24
N LYS A 188 -3.42 18.09 3.63
CA LYS A 188 -4.28 19.27 3.72
C LYS A 188 -4.05 20.01 5.04
N ASN A 189 -2.92 20.70 5.15
CA ASN A 189 -2.62 21.60 6.27
C ASN A 189 -2.23 23.00 5.75
N GLU A 190 -2.19 23.99 6.64
CA GLU A 190 -1.87 25.39 6.27
C GLU A 190 -0.55 25.52 5.50
N LYS A 191 0.40 24.62 5.75
CA LYS A 191 1.71 24.60 5.10
C LYS A 191 1.64 24.12 3.65
N TYR A 192 0.84 23.09 3.36
CA TYR A 192 0.86 22.38 2.08
C TYR A 192 -0.42 22.51 1.25
N GLU A 193 -1.46 23.18 1.76
CA GLU A 193 -2.74 23.33 1.06
C GLU A 193 -2.58 23.81 -0.40
N HIS A 194 -1.65 24.74 -0.65
CA HIS A 194 -1.40 25.26 -2.00
C HIS A 194 -0.25 24.56 -2.73
N LEU A 195 0.83 24.21 -2.02
CA LEU A 195 2.03 23.60 -2.62
C LEU A 195 1.81 22.13 -2.97
N GLY A 196 1.11 21.40 -2.10
CA GLY A 196 0.86 19.96 -2.18
C GLY A 196 -0.29 19.56 -3.09
N TRP A 197 -1.20 20.50 -3.39
CA TRP A 197 -2.46 20.21 -4.07
C TRP A 197 -2.27 19.46 -5.39
N ALA A 198 -1.31 19.87 -6.22
CA ALA A 198 -1.08 19.22 -7.50
C ALA A 198 -0.46 17.83 -7.35
N SER A 199 0.39 17.62 -6.34
CA SER A 199 0.95 16.30 -6.03
C SER A 199 -0.15 15.32 -5.62
N ALA A 200 -1.02 15.73 -4.67
CA ALA A 200 -2.14 14.90 -4.24
C ALA A 200 -3.10 14.59 -5.38
N ARG A 201 -3.37 15.57 -6.25
CA ARG A 201 -4.25 15.35 -7.41
C ARG A 201 -3.65 14.45 -8.47
N LEU A 202 -2.32 14.50 -8.64
CA LEU A 202 -1.61 13.62 -9.56
C LEU A 202 -1.59 12.19 -9.03
N ASP A 203 -1.40 11.99 -7.72
CA ASP A 203 -1.48 10.66 -7.10
C ASP A 203 -2.89 10.07 -7.23
N ASP A 204 -3.92 10.85 -6.88
CA ASP A 204 -5.33 10.49 -7.09
C ASP A 204 -5.58 10.00 -8.53
N ALA A 205 -5.06 10.72 -9.52
CA ALA A 205 -5.23 10.40 -10.93
C ALA A 205 -4.44 9.15 -11.33
N ALA A 206 -3.21 9.01 -10.86
CA ALA A 206 -2.34 7.88 -11.16
C ALA A 206 -2.89 6.57 -10.59
N ASN A 207 -3.49 6.64 -9.39
CA ASN A 207 -4.06 5.49 -8.70
C ASN A 207 -5.51 5.17 -9.11
N TRP A 208 -6.14 5.97 -9.98
CA TRP A 208 -7.55 5.77 -10.35
C TRP A 208 -7.83 4.43 -11.03
N ILE A 209 -7.04 4.06 -12.05
CA ILE A 209 -7.18 2.76 -12.72
C ILE A 209 -6.67 1.63 -11.81
N PRO A 210 -5.45 1.71 -11.23
CA PRO A 210 -4.94 0.66 -10.35
C PRO A 210 -5.84 0.31 -9.18
N ALA A 211 -6.48 1.29 -8.52
CA ALA A 211 -7.37 1.01 -7.39
C ALA A 211 -8.59 0.16 -7.77
N ARG A 212 -9.16 0.42 -8.96
CA ARG A 212 -10.31 -0.35 -9.50
C ARG A 212 -9.88 -1.75 -9.93
N LEU A 213 -8.71 -1.85 -10.57
CA LEU A 213 -8.10 -3.13 -10.90
C LEU A 213 -7.86 -3.96 -9.63
N THR A 214 -7.32 -3.33 -8.58
CA THR A 214 -7.05 -3.95 -7.28
C THR A 214 -8.32 -4.51 -6.66
N ALA A 215 -9.42 -3.75 -6.63
CA ALA A 215 -10.70 -4.26 -6.14
C ALA A 215 -11.20 -5.48 -6.94
N GLY A 216 -11.05 -5.47 -8.27
CA GLY A 216 -11.37 -6.62 -9.12
C GLY A 216 -10.50 -7.85 -8.81
N LEU A 217 -9.19 -7.66 -8.65
CA LEU A 217 -8.25 -8.71 -8.25
C LEU A 217 -8.58 -9.28 -6.87
N LEU A 218 -8.94 -8.42 -5.90
CA LEU A 218 -9.34 -8.85 -4.56
C LEU A 218 -10.66 -9.65 -4.57
N VAL A 219 -11.63 -9.25 -5.40
CA VAL A 219 -12.86 -10.03 -5.61
C VAL A 219 -12.57 -11.38 -6.24
N LEU A 220 -11.69 -11.43 -7.24
CA LEU A 220 -11.28 -12.67 -7.89
C LEU A 220 -10.57 -13.59 -6.89
N SER A 221 -9.64 -13.06 -6.11
CA SER A 221 -8.99 -13.78 -5.01
C SER A 221 -10.03 -14.30 -4.02
N ALA A 222 -11.00 -13.48 -3.59
CA ALA A 222 -12.07 -13.92 -2.71
C ALA A 222 -12.87 -15.10 -3.31
N ALA A 223 -13.09 -15.14 -4.63
CA ALA A 223 -13.77 -16.25 -5.29
C ALA A 223 -12.91 -17.52 -5.30
N LEU A 224 -11.62 -17.40 -5.64
CA LEU A 224 -10.66 -18.51 -5.66
C LEU A 224 -10.48 -19.16 -4.28
N PHE A 225 -10.50 -18.34 -3.22
CA PHE A 225 -10.35 -18.80 -1.85
C PHE A 225 -11.68 -19.14 -1.14
N SER A 226 -12.79 -19.23 -1.88
CA SER A 226 -14.13 -19.54 -1.32
C SER A 226 -14.58 -18.58 -0.19
N LEU A 227 -14.19 -17.32 -0.28
CA LEU A 227 -14.63 -16.23 0.60
C LEU A 227 -15.94 -15.60 0.09
N ARG A 228 -16.37 -14.52 0.75
CA ARG A 228 -17.60 -13.77 0.46
C ARG A 228 -17.50 -12.90 -0.81
N TRP A 229 -17.10 -13.47 -1.96
CA TRP A 229 -16.83 -12.68 -3.17
C TRP A 229 -18.06 -11.93 -3.71
N ARG A 230 -19.27 -12.49 -3.53
CA ARG A 230 -20.53 -11.82 -3.90
C ARG A 230 -20.76 -10.58 -3.06
N GLU A 231 -20.52 -10.70 -1.75
CA GLU A 231 -20.61 -9.59 -0.81
C GLU A 231 -19.50 -8.56 -1.07
N ALA A 232 -18.29 -8.98 -1.46
CA ALA A 232 -17.22 -8.08 -1.91
C ALA A 232 -17.67 -7.22 -3.11
N ILE A 233 -18.29 -7.82 -4.14
CA ILE A 233 -18.84 -7.08 -5.28
C ILE A 233 -19.92 -6.09 -4.84
N GLN A 234 -20.85 -6.53 -3.98
CA GLN A 234 -21.92 -5.69 -3.48
C GLN A 234 -21.37 -4.49 -2.69
N MET A 235 -20.39 -4.72 -1.83
CA MET A 235 -19.80 -3.68 -1.00
C MET A 235 -19.00 -2.67 -1.83
N VAL A 236 -18.18 -3.13 -2.78
CA VAL A 236 -17.48 -2.22 -3.72
C VAL A 236 -18.46 -1.33 -4.46
N ARG A 237 -19.57 -1.87 -4.97
CA ARG A 237 -20.59 -1.08 -5.67
C ARG A 237 -21.30 -0.07 -4.77
N ARG A 238 -21.60 -0.45 -3.53
CA ARG A 238 -22.37 0.35 -2.58
C ARG A 238 -21.52 1.42 -1.88
N ASP A 239 -20.29 1.10 -1.51
CA ASP A 239 -19.53 1.83 -0.49
C ASP A 239 -18.25 2.49 -1.00
N ALA A 240 -17.58 1.94 -2.02
CA ALA A 240 -16.26 2.41 -2.43
C ALA A 240 -16.19 3.90 -2.76
N ARG A 241 -17.24 4.45 -3.40
CA ARG A 241 -17.30 5.87 -3.81
C ARG A 241 -17.57 6.85 -2.66
N LYS A 242 -17.95 6.33 -1.51
CA LYS A 242 -18.35 7.17 -0.41
C LYS A 242 -17.17 7.47 0.53
N HIS A 243 -16.04 6.78 0.34
CA HIS A 243 -14.77 7.04 1.02
C HIS A 243 -14.23 8.44 0.67
N PRO A 244 -13.56 9.16 1.60
CA PRO A 244 -13.00 10.49 1.33
C PRO A 244 -11.95 10.51 0.23
N SER A 245 -11.11 9.47 0.17
CA SER A 245 -10.19 9.24 -0.95
C SER A 245 -10.92 8.60 -2.12
N PRO A 246 -10.73 9.08 -3.36
CA PRO A 246 -11.37 8.54 -4.57
C PRO A 246 -10.89 7.13 -4.93
N ASN A 247 -9.81 6.66 -4.30
CA ASN A 247 -9.13 5.41 -4.64
C ASN A 247 -9.21 4.38 -3.51
N SER A 248 -8.86 4.73 -2.27
CA SER A 248 -8.70 3.78 -1.14
C SER A 248 -10.00 3.01 -0.81
N GLY A 249 -11.16 3.62 -1.05
CA GLY A 249 -12.45 2.98 -0.80
C GLY A 249 -12.70 1.72 -1.65
N PHE A 250 -12.06 1.57 -2.81
CA PHE A 250 -12.21 0.40 -3.68
C PHE A 250 -11.60 -0.88 -3.09
N PRO A 251 -10.28 -0.93 -2.80
CA PRO A 251 -9.68 -2.12 -2.18
C PRO A 251 -10.22 -2.37 -0.77
N GLU A 252 -10.46 -1.35 0.04
CA GLU A 252 -11.03 -1.51 1.38
C GLU A 252 -12.41 -2.15 1.35
N SER A 253 -13.31 -1.67 0.49
CA SER A 253 -14.65 -2.26 0.35
C SER A 253 -14.60 -3.70 -0.16
N ALA A 254 -13.63 -4.02 -1.03
CA ALA A 254 -13.44 -5.38 -1.52
C ALA A 254 -13.00 -6.32 -0.39
N VAL A 255 -12.01 -5.91 0.42
CA VAL A 255 -11.54 -6.66 1.60
C VAL A 255 -12.65 -6.79 2.64
N ALA A 256 -13.33 -5.69 2.96
CA ALA A 256 -14.41 -5.66 3.93
C ALA A 256 -15.55 -6.61 3.55
N GLY A 257 -15.97 -6.59 2.28
CA GLY A 257 -16.99 -7.50 1.80
C GLY A 257 -16.53 -8.95 1.77
N ALA A 258 -15.29 -9.22 1.32
CA ALA A 258 -14.71 -10.57 1.27
C ALA A 258 -14.57 -11.22 2.64
N LEU A 259 -14.26 -10.43 3.68
CA LEU A 259 -14.15 -10.87 5.07
C LEU A 259 -15.49 -10.83 5.83
N GLY A 260 -16.46 -10.05 5.33
CA GLY A 260 -17.74 -9.83 6.02
C GLY A 260 -17.62 -8.91 7.23
N ILE A 261 -16.79 -7.86 7.12
CA ILE A 261 -16.43 -6.95 8.21
C ILE A 261 -16.82 -5.52 7.88
N ARG A 262 -16.72 -4.65 8.89
CA ARG A 262 -16.98 -3.21 8.77
C ARG A 262 -15.66 -2.46 8.89
N LEU A 263 -15.38 -1.57 7.95
CA LEU A 263 -14.21 -0.67 7.96
C LEU A 263 -14.69 0.79 8.01
N GLY A 264 -13.80 1.72 8.36
CA GLY A 264 -14.13 3.11 8.66
C GLY A 264 -14.56 3.36 10.11
N GLY A 265 -14.99 4.59 10.42
CA GLY A 265 -15.23 5.06 11.78
C GLY A 265 -14.56 6.39 12.09
N GLU A 266 -14.73 6.89 13.31
CA GLU A 266 -13.97 8.06 13.78
C GLU A 266 -12.47 7.72 13.85
N ASN A 267 -11.65 8.56 13.24
CA ASN A 267 -10.19 8.43 13.25
C ASN A 267 -9.58 9.78 13.67
N SER A 268 -8.71 9.77 14.67
CA SER A 268 -8.00 10.97 15.13
C SER A 268 -6.66 11.10 14.38
N TYR A 269 -6.44 12.26 13.77
CA TYR A 269 -5.18 12.61 13.10
C TYR A 269 -4.60 13.85 13.75
N GLN A 270 -3.36 13.77 14.25
CA GLN A 270 -2.59 14.94 14.73
C GLN A 270 -3.44 15.91 15.61
N ALA A 271 -4.11 15.37 16.63
CA ALA A 271 -4.97 16.11 17.57
C ALA A 271 -6.20 16.83 16.97
N SER A 272 -6.62 16.52 15.74
CA SER A 272 -7.93 16.90 15.18
C SER A 272 -8.78 15.65 14.87
N PRO A 273 -10.00 15.53 15.43
CA PRO A 273 -10.89 14.42 15.09
C PRO A 273 -11.43 14.61 13.68
N LEU A 274 -11.22 13.62 12.80
CA LEU A 274 -11.88 13.55 11.50
C LEU A 274 -12.83 12.34 11.51
N SER A 275 -14.13 12.60 11.38
CA SER A 275 -15.12 11.54 11.22
C SER A 275 -15.04 10.97 9.81
N VAL A 276 -14.40 9.80 9.65
CA VAL A 276 -14.45 9.06 8.39
C VAL A 276 -15.78 8.32 8.34
N LEU A 277 -16.53 8.45 7.23
CA LEU A 277 -17.79 7.74 7.07
C LEU A 277 -17.59 6.23 7.19
N ILE A 278 -18.55 5.57 7.82
CA ILE A 278 -18.47 4.15 8.15
C ILE A 278 -19.03 3.28 7.02
N TRP A 279 -18.30 2.25 6.58
CA TRP A 279 -18.67 1.33 5.50
C TRP A 279 -18.87 -0.11 5.99
N GLY A 280 -19.95 -0.79 5.58
CA GLY A 280 -20.22 -2.21 5.91
C GLY A 280 -21.66 -2.50 6.39
N SER A 281 -21.91 -3.76 6.77
CA SER A 281 -23.20 -4.27 7.30
C SER A 281 -23.26 -4.20 8.84
N PRO A 282 -24.44 -4.38 9.50
CA PRO A 282 -24.56 -4.24 10.95
C PRO A 282 -23.67 -5.24 11.72
N PHE A 283 -23.27 -4.76 12.90
CA PHE A 283 -22.28 -5.28 13.85
C PHE A 283 -22.11 -6.81 13.93
N VAL A 284 -20.88 -7.27 13.66
CA VAL A 284 -20.22 -8.33 14.43
C VAL A 284 -18.95 -7.68 14.97
N GLY A 285 -18.81 -7.59 16.29
CA GLY A 285 -17.71 -6.84 16.92
C GLY A 285 -16.35 -7.26 16.38
N LEU A 286 -15.52 -6.28 15.99
CA LEU A 286 -14.13 -6.49 15.63
C LEU A 286 -13.35 -6.90 16.88
N ARG A 287 -13.44 -8.13 17.36
CA ARG A 287 -12.33 -8.72 18.13
C ARG A 287 -11.35 -9.35 17.15
N GLN A 288 -10.18 -9.79 17.62
CA GLN A 288 -9.26 -10.68 16.88
C GLN A 288 -9.95 -11.63 15.89
N GLU A 289 -11.14 -12.13 16.23
CA GLU A 289 -12.07 -12.97 15.45
C GLU A 289 -12.41 -12.55 14.00
N ILE A 290 -12.04 -11.34 13.54
CA ILE A 290 -12.20 -10.94 12.14
C ILE A 290 -11.17 -11.57 11.19
N PHE A 291 -10.12 -12.14 11.74
CA PHE A 291 -9.29 -13.12 11.03
C PHE A 291 -9.92 -14.55 10.99
N VAL A 292 -11.08 -14.81 11.62
CA VAL A 292 -11.68 -16.18 11.74
C VAL A 292 -13.08 -16.37 11.21
N LYS A 293 -13.95 -15.37 11.23
CA LYS A 293 -15.39 -15.63 11.11
C LYS A 293 -15.93 -15.73 9.67
N ARG A 294 -15.39 -16.66 8.87
CA ARG A 294 -16.19 -17.45 7.91
C ARG A 294 -15.64 -18.85 7.57
N GLN A 295 -14.87 -19.47 8.47
CA GLN A 295 -14.63 -20.92 8.47
C GLN A 295 -15.39 -21.57 9.63
N ALA A 296 -16.70 -21.77 9.48
CA ALA A 296 -17.53 -22.72 10.25
C ALA A 296 -19.00 -22.29 10.25
N CYS A 297 -19.71 -22.50 9.14
CA CYS A 297 -21.02 -23.17 9.26
C CYS A 297 -20.73 -24.68 9.25
N CYS A 298 -20.02 -25.10 10.30
CA CYS A 298 -19.67 -26.44 10.80
C CYS A 298 -18.75 -26.16 12.01
N TYR A 299 -19.36 -25.95 13.18
CA TYR A 299 -18.79 -25.72 14.54
C TYR A 299 -17.68 -26.74 14.95
N PRO A 300 -16.93 -26.61 16.08
CA PRO A 300 -16.63 -25.50 17.01
C PRO A 300 -15.10 -25.24 17.28
N ARG A 301 -14.76 -24.05 17.85
CA ARG A 301 -13.54 -23.70 18.65
C ARG A 301 -12.12 -23.95 18.05
N ARG A 302 -11.50 -22.89 17.49
CA ARG A 302 -10.15 -22.33 17.81
C ARG A 302 -9.56 -21.50 16.64
N SER A 303 -9.47 -20.18 16.89
CA SER A 303 -8.35 -19.24 16.63
C SER A 303 -7.88 -18.79 15.22
N CYS A 304 -7.64 -17.47 15.15
CA CYS A 304 -7.33 -16.56 14.03
C CYS A 304 -6.00 -16.65 13.30
N LEU A 305 -5.41 -17.82 13.25
CA LEU A 305 -4.09 -18.01 12.65
C LEU A 305 -4.15 -18.38 11.15
N HIS A 306 -5.23 -18.99 10.70
CA HIS A 306 -5.28 -19.59 9.37
C HIS A 306 -5.57 -18.65 8.19
N PHE A 307 -6.06 -17.41 8.39
CA PHE A 307 -6.38 -16.52 7.27
C PHE A 307 -5.13 -15.85 6.66
N LEU A 308 -4.12 -15.54 7.49
CA LEU A 308 -2.80 -15.14 7.01
C LEU A 308 -2.05 -16.35 6.43
N GLU A 309 -2.19 -17.54 7.00
CA GLU A 309 -1.57 -18.76 6.45
C GLU A 309 -2.23 -19.26 5.14
N ARG A 310 -3.52 -19.01 4.90
CA ARG A 310 -4.22 -19.46 3.68
C ARG A 310 -4.11 -18.50 2.49
N LEU A 311 -3.95 -17.21 2.75
CA LEU A 311 -3.44 -16.28 1.73
C LEU A 311 -2.03 -16.69 1.26
N TYR A 312 -1.29 -17.44 2.08
CA TYR A 312 0.07 -17.90 1.80
C TYR A 312 0.18 -19.27 1.16
N SER A 313 -0.67 -20.23 1.54
CA SER A 313 -0.51 -21.63 1.10
C SER A 313 -0.86 -21.86 -0.37
N CYS A 314 -1.47 -20.90 -1.08
CA CYS A 314 -1.78 -21.04 -2.50
C CYS A 314 -0.72 -20.49 -3.46
N TRP A 315 0.39 -19.89 -2.98
CA TRP A 315 1.44 -19.43 -3.89
C TRP A 315 2.80 -20.10 -3.68
N TRP A 316 3.27 -20.45 -2.47
CA TRP A 316 4.59 -21.09 -2.34
C TRP A 316 4.79 -21.75 -0.96
N LEU A 317 4.87 -23.09 -0.92
CA LEU A 317 5.84 -23.93 -0.19
C LEU A 317 5.39 -25.40 -0.16
N PRO A 318 6.24 -26.38 -0.54
CA PRO A 318 6.12 -27.75 -0.07
C PRO A 318 7.04 -28.00 1.15
N TRP A 319 6.66 -28.98 1.99
CA TRP A 319 7.41 -29.65 3.08
C TRP A 319 7.43 -28.95 4.45
N GLU A 320 6.64 -29.46 5.39
CA GLU A 320 6.98 -30.48 6.42
C GLU A 320 7.80 -29.92 7.59
N VAL A 321 7.12 -29.76 8.73
CA VAL A 321 7.72 -30.12 10.02
C VAL A 321 6.71 -31.04 10.70
N GLN A 322 7.15 -32.28 10.85
CA GLN A 322 6.45 -33.41 11.40
C GLN A 322 6.01 -33.16 12.84
N ASP A 323 4.90 -33.81 13.17
CA ASP A 323 4.53 -34.23 14.51
C ASP A 323 5.74 -34.74 15.28
N GLU A 324 5.97 -34.22 16.49
CA GLU A 324 6.34 -35.10 17.59
C GLU A 324 5.46 -34.80 18.80
N ALA A 325 4.75 -35.86 19.15
CA ALA A 325 3.90 -35.98 20.30
C ALA A 325 4.70 -35.88 21.61
N HIS A 326 3.98 -35.42 22.63
CA HIS A 326 4.13 -35.72 24.06
C HIS A 326 4.88 -37.01 24.40
N PRO A 327 5.58 -37.03 25.55
CA PRO A 327 4.87 -37.12 26.85
C PRO A 327 4.71 -35.79 27.58
#